data_AF-A0A7S7EW60-F1
#
_entry.id   AF-A0A7S7EW60-F1
#
_cell.length_a   1.000
_cell.length_b   1.000
_cell.length_c   1.000
_cell.angle_alpha   90.00
_cell.angle_beta   90.00
_cell.angle_gamma   90.00
#
_symmetry.space_group_name_H-M   'P 1'
#
loop_
_entity.id
_entity.type
_entity.pdbx_description
1 polymer ?
#
loop_
_entity_poly.entity_id
_entity_poly.type
_entity_poly.pdbx_seq_one_letter_code
_entity_poly.pdbx_strand_id
1 'polypeptide(L)'
;MLFQATPQHEEFRAKVREFAEAEIKPIAATLDQENLFPDEIVQKMGQMGLMGLPFPTEYGGSGLDILHYSIGVEELSRVDGGIGVILSAHVSLGCWPIYAFGTEKQKKKYLTPLAKGEKLGAFGLTESEAGSDAGGTETTAELSGDHYVLSGSKIFITNAPKADIYVVFAVTTPDIGTRGISAFIVEKGWEGFTFGDKYDKMGIRSSTTAELNFNNVKVPKENLLGKEGQGFKIAMATLDGGRIGIASQSLGIAQGAYESALDYAKEREQFGMAIAHQQAISFKIADMATKLRACRFLVYSAAELKENHESYAMESAMAKQYTSDRCLEIVNDALQIYGGSGFIKGIDVERFYRDAKICTIYEGTNEIQRVVIAAHLIGKAPKTDGKPKKKGALTGERKKIILKDGTAQEQVAALVEGLNKDGYDFTVGIPLDTPIVQAERIVSAGKGIGPKENMELVKALAVQAGAAIGSSRPVAETLKYVPLSRYVGMSGQKFKGNLYIACGISGAGQHLKGIKEASTIVAINSNPNAPIFKNADYGIVGDVEVILPLLTEALDNGTPKTDAPPMKKMKRTKPLKPARLYKLYVCCGCGYEYDKDIGDAEAGIAPGVAFDKLPEEWLCPCCAEEKDQFIEV
;
A
#
# COMPACT_ATOMS: atom_id res chain seq x y z
N MET A 1 -15.73 34.87 -20.24
CA MET A 1 -16.51 34.00 -19.34
C MET A 1 -16.35 34.49 -17.91
N LEU A 2 -17.43 34.54 -17.13
CA LEU A 2 -17.41 34.83 -15.70
C LEU A 2 -17.28 33.49 -14.96
N PHE A 3 -16.15 33.23 -14.31
CA PHE A 3 -15.91 31.99 -13.56
C PHE A 3 -16.40 32.12 -12.12
N GLN A 4 -17.69 31.86 -11.92
CA GLN A 4 -18.38 31.93 -10.63
C GLN A 4 -19.22 30.68 -10.40
N ALA A 5 -19.26 30.21 -9.16
CA ALA A 5 -20.20 29.16 -8.77
C ALA A 5 -21.62 29.75 -8.75
N THR A 6 -22.63 28.89 -8.92
CA THR A 6 -24.03 29.29 -8.92
C THR A 6 -24.48 29.64 -7.49
N PRO A 7 -25.62 30.34 -7.30
CA PRO A 7 -26.18 30.57 -5.97
C PRO A 7 -26.38 29.27 -5.17
N GLN A 8 -26.77 28.18 -5.83
CA GLN A 8 -26.97 26.86 -5.22
C GLN A 8 -25.63 26.28 -4.71
N HIS A 9 -24.56 26.42 -5.48
CA HIS A 9 -23.21 26.03 -5.04
C HIS A 9 -22.77 26.79 -3.79
N GLU A 10 -23.03 28.10 -3.73
CA GLU A 10 -22.62 28.92 -2.59
C GLU A 10 -23.50 28.69 -1.35
N GLU A 11 -24.80 28.43 -1.52
CA GLU A 11 -25.68 28.00 -0.42
C GLU A 11 -25.22 26.66 0.16
N PHE A 12 -24.89 25.70 -0.70
CA PHE A 12 -24.33 24.41 -0.29
C PHE A 12 -22.98 24.59 0.43
N ARG A 13 -22.08 25.43 -0.11
CA ARG A 13 -20.79 25.77 0.53
C ARG A 13 -21.01 26.29 1.94
N ALA A 14 -21.92 27.25 2.12
CA ALA A 14 -22.22 27.84 3.43
C ALA A 14 -22.71 26.78 4.43
N LYS A 15 -23.60 25.88 3.99
CA LYS A 15 -24.13 24.80 4.83
C LYS A 15 -23.04 23.81 5.27
N VAL A 16 -22.16 23.38 4.36
CA VAL A 16 -21.05 22.46 4.71
C VAL A 16 -20.03 23.16 5.60
N ARG A 17 -19.76 24.45 5.35
CA ARG A 17 -18.87 25.28 6.17
C ARG A 17 -19.38 25.39 7.60
N GLU A 18 -20.66 25.72 7.79
CA GLU A 18 -21.28 25.81 9.11
C GLU A 18 -21.16 24.48 9.88
N PHE A 19 -21.45 23.36 9.22
CA PHE A 19 -21.25 22.03 9.80
C PHE A 19 -19.80 21.77 10.19
N ALA A 20 -18.84 22.06 9.29
CA ALA A 20 -17.43 21.84 9.57
C ALA A 20 -16.92 22.70 10.74
N GLU A 21 -17.38 23.94 10.85
CA GLU A 21 -16.99 24.85 11.95
C GLU A 21 -17.63 24.45 13.28
N ALA A 22 -18.90 24.06 13.29
CA ALA A 22 -19.63 23.75 14.50
C ALA A 22 -19.29 22.36 15.06
N GLU A 23 -19.11 21.36 14.19
CA GLU A 23 -19.05 19.95 14.59
C GLU A 23 -17.64 19.34 14.46
N ILE A 24 -16.85 19.80 13.49
CA ILE A 24 -15.55 19.19 13.19
C ILE A 24 -14.40 19.97 13.84
N LYS A 25 -14.38 21.29 13.68
CA LYS A 25 -13.30 22.15 14.19
C LYS A 25 -13.01 21.94 15.68
N PRO A 26 -14.01 21.82 16.57
CA PRO A 26 -13.77 21.63 18.01
C PRO A 26 -13.05 20.32 18.35
N ILE A 27 -13.13 19.28 17.50
CA ILE A 27 -12.60 17.94 17.78
C ILE A 27 -11.40 17.55 16.91
N ALA A 28 -11.09 18.33 15.86
CA ALA A 28 -10.04 18.00 14.90
C ALA A 28 -8.65 17.79 15.54
N ALA A 29 -8.30 18.59 16.55
CA ALA A 29 -7.04 18.43 17.28
C ALA A 29 -6.97 17.08 18.03
N THR A 30 -8.05 16.68 18.69
CA THR A 30 -8.14 15.39 19.39
C THR A 30 -8.07 14.23 18.42
N LEU A 31 -8.81 14.29 17.31
CA LEU A 31 -8.79 13.25 16.28
C LEU A 31 -7.37 13.03 15.72
N ASP A 32 -6.63 14.11 15.47
CA ASP A 32 -5.25 14.03 14.99
C ASP A 32 -4.30 13.46 16.06
N GLN A 33 -4.32 14.00 17.28
CA GLN A 33 -3.41 13.59 18.35
C GLN A 33 -3.59 12.13 18.73
N GLU A 34 -4.84 11.71 18.91
CA GLU A 34 -5.20 10.35 19.34
C GLU A 34 -5.31 9.36 18.17
N ASN A 35 -5.13 9.83 16.92
CA ASN A 35 -5.25 9.02 15.71
C ASN A 35 -6.61 8.28 15.67
N LEU A 36 -7.72 9.01 15.93
CA LEU A 36 -9.07 8.46 16.00
C LEU A 36 -9.83 8.62 14.69
N PHE A 37 -10.71 7.67 14.38
CA PHE A 37 -11.64 7.80 13.26
C PHE A 37 -12.95 8.44 13.75
N PRO A 38 -13.50 9.46 13.06
CA PRO A 38 -14.64 10.23 13.57
C PRO A 38 -15.98 9.59 13.18
N ASP A 39 -16.32 8.46 13.82
CA ASP A 39 -17.54 7.69 13.51
C ASP A 39 -18.82 8.54 13.52
N GLU A 40 -19.01 9.39 14.55
CA GLU A 40 -20.19 10.25 14.67
C GLU A 40 -20.29 11.31 13.56
N ILE A 41 -19.15 11.90 13.16
CA ILE A 41 -19.12 12.87 12.06
C ILE A 41 -19.49 12.20 10.74
N VAL A 42 -18.96 11.00 10.48
CA VAL A 42 -19.30 10.25 9.26
C VAL A 42 -20.78 9.90 9.23
N GLN A 43 -21.39 9.56 10.37
CA GLN A 43 -22.84 9.34 10.46
C GLN A 43 -23.63 10.61 10.16
N LYS A 44 -23.25 11.77 10.74
CA LYS A 44 -23.88 13.06 10.46
C LYS A 44 -23.74 13.45 8.98
N MET A 45 -22.58 13.22 8.37
CA MET A 45 -22.36 13.43 6.92
C MET A 45 -23.31 12.58 6.08
N GLY A 46 -23.57 11.33 6.48
CA GLY A 46 -24.59 10.47 5.85
C GLY A 46 -25.99 11.07 5.94
N GLN A 47 -26.42 11.49 7.14
CA GLN A 47 -27.72 12.13 7.37
C GLN A 47 -27.91 13.44 6.58
N MET A 48 -26.82 14.17 6.34
CA MET A 48 -26.82 15.39 5.51
C MET A 48 -26.83 15.10 4.00
N GLY A 49 -26.72 13.84 3.57
CA GLY A 49 -26.64 13.46 2.16
C GLY A 49 -25.27 13.68 1.51
N LEU A 50 -24.23 13.95 2.31
CA LEU A 50 -22.88 14.22 1.78
C LEU A 50 -22.23 12.96 1.19
N MET A 51 -22.52 11.80 1.77
CA MET A 51 -21.93 10.51 1.34
C MET A 51 -22.43 10.05 -0.05
N GLY A 52 -23.52 10.63 -0.54
CA GLY A 52 -24.12 10.31 -1.84
C GLY A 52 -24.24 11.47 -2.82
N LEU A 53 -23.43 12.54 -2.65
CA LEU A 53 -23.59 13.81 -3.38
C LEU A 53 -23.88 13.65 -4.88
N PRO A 54 -23.00 13.00 -5.68
CA PRO A 54 -23.16 12.95 -7.13
C PRO A 54 -24.10 11.86 -7.63
N PHE A 55 -24.67 11.04 -6.74
CA PHE A 55 -25.43 9.86 -7.16
C PHE A 55 -26.92 10.18 -7.28
N PRO A 56 -27.61 9.59 -8.27
CA PRO A 56 -29.05 9.79 -8.45
C PRO A 56 -29.87 9.43 -7.21
N THR A 57 -30.98 10.15 -7.02
CA THR A 57 -31.92 9.94 -5.92
C THR A 57 -32.55 8.54 -5.92
N GLU A 58 -32.67 7.89 -7.09
CA GLU A 58 -33.13 6.50 -7.20
C GLU A 58 -32.21 5.46 -6.55
N TYR A 59 -30.95 5.83 -6.27
CA TYR A 59 -30.01 5.04 -5.47
C TYR A 59 -29.80 5.65 -4.08
N GLY A 60 -30.63 6.59 -3.65
CA GLY A 60 -30.51 7.26 -2.35
C GLY A 60 -29.40 8.30 -2.26
N GLY A 61 -28.85 8.75 -3.39
CA GLY A 61 -27.93 9.89 -3.42
C GLY A 61 -28.67 11.24 -3.45
N SER A 62 -27.90 12.32 -3.41
CA SER A 62 -28.44 13.69 -3.38
C SER A 62 -28.76 14.26 -4.77
N GLY A 63 -28.28 13.62 -5.84
CA GLY A 63 -28.47 14.07 -7.22
C GLY A 63 -27.86 15.44 -7.53
N LEU A 64 -26.84 15.85 -6.75
CA LEU A 64 -26.09 17.09 -6.98
C LEU A 64 -24.95 16.82 -7.96
N ASP A 65 -24.38 17.88 -8.55
CA ASP A 65 -23.31 17.72 -9.54
C ASP A 65 -21.92 17.46 -8.91
N ILE A 66 -20.93 17.18 -9.77
CA ILE A 66 -19.53 16.99 -9.36
C ILE A 66 -18.94 18.25 -8.68
N LEU A 67 -19.41 19.46 -9.00
CA LEU A 67 -18.91 20.68 -8.39
C LEU A 67 -19.38 20.81 -6.93
N HIS A 68 -20.62 20.44 -6.61
CA HIS A 68 -21.08 20.28 -5.22
C HIS A 68 -20.21 19.25 -4.46
N TYR A 69 -19.87 18.12 -5.09
CA TYR A 69 -18.93 17.15 -4.50
C TYR A 69 -17.56 17.79 -4.19
N SER A 70 -16.97 18.51 -5.14
CA SER A 70 -15.69 19.22 -4.92
C SER A 70 -15.78 20.24 -3.79
N ILE A 71 -16.84 21.03 -3.73
CA ILE A 71 -17.08 22.00 -2.64
C ILE A 71 -17.20 21.30 -1.30
N GLY A 72 -17.92 20.17 -1.23
CA GLY A 72 -18.07 19.39 0.00
C GLY A 72 -16.72 18.89 0.53
N VAL A 73 -15.88 18.35 -0.36
CA VAL A 73 -14.51 17.92 0.02
C VAL A 73 -13.64 19.11 0.43
N GLU A 74 -13.70 20.23 -0.30
CA GLU A 74 -12.94 21.45 0.00
C GLU A 74 -13.28 22.01 1.40
N GLU A 75 -14.56 22.20 1.71
CA GLU A 75 -14.99 22.83 2.96
C GLU A 75 -14.73 21.94 4.18
N LEU A 76 -14.84 20.62 4.05
CA LEU A 76 -14.45 19.69 5.11
C LEU A 76 -12.93 19.71 5.33
N SER A 77 -12.15 19.69 4.25
CA SER A 77 -10.68 19.67 4.30
C SER A 77 -10.07 20.99 4.78
N ARG A 78 -10.82 22.09 4.69
CA ARG A 78 -10.47 23.39 5.29
C ARG A 78 -10.32 23.32 6.79
N VAL A 79 -11.03 22.40 7.43
CA VAL A 79 -10.97 22.18 8.88
C VAL A 79 -10.12 20.95 9.20
N ASP A 80 -10.38 19.82 8.55
CA ASP A 80 -9.67 18.56 8.80
C ASP A 80 -9.45 17.79 7.49
N GLY A 81 -8.19 17.65 7.08
CA GLY A 81 -7.83 16.98 5.83
C GLY A 81 -8.20 15.50 5.81
N GLY A 82 -8.24 14.82 6.96
CA GLY A 82 -8.60 13.41 7.02
C GLY A 82 -10.10 13.17 6.86
N ILE A 83 -10.97 14.05 7.37
CA ILE A 83 -12.41 13.98 7.12
C ILE A 83 -12.73 14.23 5.64
N GLY A 84 -12.05 15.20 5.02
CA GLY A 84 -12.15 15.44 3.59
C GLY A 84 -11.83 14.19 2.75
N VAL A 85 -10.76 13.46 3.07
CA VAL A 85 -10.41 12.23 2.34
C VAL A 85 -11.33 11.06 2.65
N ILE A 86 -11.95 10.99 3.84
CA ILE A 86 -12.97 9.96 4.13
C ILE A 86 -14.13 10.09 3.13
N LEU A 87 -14.64 11.31 2.94
CA LEU A 87 -15.67 11.61 1.93
C LEU A 87 -15.16 11.30 0.52
N SER A 88 -13.97 11.82 0.17
CA SER A 88 -13.42 11.66 -1.17
C SER A 88 -13.25 10.20 -1.55
N ALA A 89 -12.60 9.40 -0.71
CA ALA A 89 -12.38 7.98 -0.96
C ALA A 89 -13.69 7.18 -1.00
N HIS A 90 -14.65 7.52 -0.15
CA HIS A 90 -15.97 6.88 -0.20
C HIS A 90 -16.68 7.15 -1.53
N VAL A 91 -16.87 8.42 -1.90
CA VAL A 91 -17.65 8.81 -3.07
C VAL A 91 -16.94 8.44 -4.37
N SER A 92 -15.70 8.89 -4.55
CA SER A 92 -15.01 8.79 -5.83
C SER A 92 -14.36 7.43 -6.08
N LEU A 93 -13.95 6.71 -5.03
CA LEU A 93 -13.26 5.43 -5.18
C LEU A 93 -14.11 4.23 -4.78
N GLY A 94 -14.88 4.34 -3.69
CA GLY A 94 -15.75 3.25 -3.20
C GLY A 94 -17.07 3.13 -3.96
N CYS A 95 -17.73 4.26 -4.22
CA CYS A 95 -19.08 4.28 -4.80
C CYS A 95 -19.07 4.40 -6.32
N TRP A 96 -18.28 5.33 -6.88
CA TRP A 96 -18.29 5.63 -8.30
C TRP A 96 -18.05 4.41 -9.22
N PRO A 97 -17.08 3.51 -8.99
CA PRO A 97 -16.92 2.35 -9.88
C PRO A 97 -18.13 1.41 -9.85
N ILE A 98 -18.83 1.29 -8.72
CA ILE A 98 -20.07 0.51 -8.61
C ILE A 98 -21.18 1.20 -9.41
N TYR A 99 -21.29 2.52 -9.31
CA TYR A 99 -22.24 3.31 -10.11
C TYR A 99 -21.98 3.19 -11.62
N ALA A 100 -20.73 3.33 -12.05
CA ALA A 100 -20.36 3.39 -13.46
C ALA A 100 -20.33 2.02 -14.15
N PHE A 101 -19.91 0.96 -13.45
CA PHE A 101 -19.67 -0.37 -14.04
C PHE A 101 -20.53 -1.48 -13.43
N GLY A 102 -21.28 -1.19 -12.37
CA GLY A 102 -22.15 -2.16 -11.72
C GLY A 102 -23.40 -2.46 -12.55
N THR A 103 -23.85 -3.70 -12.46
CA THR A 103 -25.20 -4.08 -12.90
C THR A 103 -26.24 -3.41 -11.99
N GLU A 104 -27.49 -3.30 -12.45
CA GLU A 104 -28.58 -2.76 -11.63
C GLU A 104 -28.74 -3.48 -10.28
N LYS A 105 -28.56 -4.81 -10.27
CA LYS A 105 -28.55 -5.60 -9.03
C LYS A 105 -27.43 -5.18 -8.09
N GLN A 106 -26.22 -4.97 -8.60
CA GLN A 106 -25.08 -4.50 -7.80
C GLN A 106 -25.30 -3.07 -7.30
N LYS A 107 -25.85 -2.16 -8.11
CA LYS A 107 -26.15 -0.78 -7.67
C LYS A 107 -27.19 -0.76 -6.55
N LYS A 108 -28.28 -1.52 -6.68
CA LYS A 108 -29.30 -1.61 -5.63
C LYS A 108 -28.75 -2.26 -4.36
N LYS A 109 -27.93 -3.31 -4.47
CA LYS A 109 -27.34 -4.00 -3.31
C LYS A 109 -26.24 -3.19 -2.61
N TYR A 110 -25.34 -2.56 -3.37
CA TYR A 110 -24.10 -1.99 -2.84
C TYR A 110 -24.07 -0.46 -2.88
N LEU A 111 -24.39 0.15 -4.02
CA LEU A 111 -24.35 1.62 -4.14
C LEU A 111 -25.41 2.28 -3.26
N THR A 112 -26.60 1.70 -3.16
CA THR A 112 -27.71 2.32 -2.41
C THR A 112 -27.39 2.56 -0.92
N PRO A 113 -26.96 1.56 -0.13
CA PRO A 113 -26.57 1.82 1.25
C PRO A 113 -25.34 2.73 1.38
N LEU A 114 -24.43 2.72 0.40
CA LEU A 114 -23.29 3.63 0.37
C LEU A 114 -23.73 5.08 0.17
N ALA A 115 -24.54 5.35 -0.85
CA ALA A 115 -25.00 6.70 -1.19
C ALA A 115 -25.86 7.33 -0.08
N LYS A 116 -26.63 6.52 0.66
CA LYS A 116 -27.35 6.96 1.86
C LYS A 116 -26.46 7.24 3.07
N GLY A 117 -25.17 6.88 3.02
CA GLY A 117 -24.26 6.95 4.16
C GLY A 117 -24.52 5.91 5.25
N GLU A 118 -25.27 4.85 4.96
CA GLU A 118 -25.52 3.72 5.89
C GLU A 118 -24.31 2.78 5.97
N LYS A 119 -23.49 2.75 4.91
CA LYS A 119 -22.25 1.99 4.81
C LYS A 119 -21.11 2.88 4.32
N LEU A 120 -19.88 2.50 4.64
CA LEU A 120 -18.67 3.17 4.17
C LEU A 120 -17.96 2.34 3.09
N GLY A 121 -17.32 3.04 2.15
CA GLY A 121 -16.73 2.46 0.94
C GLY A 121 -15.21 2.66 0.92
N ALA A 122 -14.49 1.72 0.33
CA ALA A 122 -13.04 1.75 0.18
C ALA A 122 -12.57 1.11 -1.14
N PHE A 123 -11.31 1.36 -1.50
CA PHE A 123 -10.73 0.98 -2.79
C PHE A 123 -9.38 0.30 -2.61
N GLY A 124 -9.29 -0.99 -2.96
CA GLY A 124 -8.15 -1.87 -2.74
C GLY A 124 -7.36 -2.17 -4.02
N LEU A 125 -6.48 -1.26 -4.43
CA LEU A 125 -5.62 -1.43 -5.62
C LEU A 125 -4.16 -1.73 -5.25
N THR A 126 -3.57 -0.86 -4.44
CA THR A 126 -2.13 -0.82 -4.14
C THR A 126 -1.62 -2.05 -3.39
N GLU A 127 -0.44 -2.53 -3.77
CA GLU A 127 0.30 -3.60 -3.09
C GLU A 127 1.74 -3.17 -2.80
N SER A 128 2.47 -3.95 -1.99
CA SER A 128 3.87 -3.65 -1.64
C SER A 128 4.78 -3.48 -2.86
N GLU A 129 4.54 -4.25 -3.92
CA GLU A 129 5.32 -4.20 -5.16
C GLU A 129 4.58 -3.48 -6.31
N ALA A 130 3.32 -3.05 -6.09
CA ALA A 130 2.46 -2.42 -7.09
C ALA A 130 1.86 -1.10 -6.54
N GLY A 131 2.66 -0.03 -6.60
CA GLY A 131 2.26 1.34 -6.26
C GLY A 131 1.96 2.17 -7.51
N SER A 132 2.93 2.96 -7.94
CA SER A 132 2.85 3.69 -9.22
C SER A 132 2.70 2.75 -10.43
N ASP A 133 3.32 1.57 -10.37
CA ASP A 133 3.09 0.47 -11.31
C ASP A 133 1.89 -0.37 -10.86
N ALA A 134 0.69 0.22 -10.91
CA ALA A 134 -0.54 -0.43 -10.47
C ALA A 134 -0.89 -1.69 -11.30
N GLY A 135 -0.32 -1.83 -12.50
CA GLY A 135 -0.50 -3.02 -13.34
C GLY A 135 0.24 -4.26 -12.83
N GLY A 136 1.20 -4.10 -11.91
CA GLY A 136 2.00 -5.18 -11.32
C GLY A 136 1.35 -5.88 -10.11
N THR A 137 0.04 -5.77 -9.94
CA THR A 137 -0.69 -6.42 -8.83
C THR A 137 -0.52 -7.94 -8.85
N GLU A 138 -0.32 -8.55 -7.68
CA GLU A 138 -0.11 -10.00 -7.49
C GLU A 138 -1.28 -10.70 -6.81
N THR A 139 -2.22 -9.98 -6.18
CA THR A 139 -3.46 -10.59 -5.62
C THR A 139 -4.18 -11.35 -6.72
N THR A 140 -4.52 -12.62 -6.47
CA THR A 140 -5.17 -13.50 -7.45
C THR A 140 -6.65 -13.68 -7.16
N ALA A 141 -7.42 -14.01 -8.20
CA ALA A 141 -8.81 -14.42 -8.10
C ALA A 141 -9.06 -15.61 -9.03
N GLU A 142 -9.18 -16.81 -8.48
CA GLU A 142 -9.40 -18.04 -9.26
C GLU A 142 -10.89 -18.41 -9.29
N LEU A 143 -11.47 -18.62 -10.47
CA LEU A 143 -12.87 -19.04 -10.59
C LEU A 143 -13.04 -20.49 -10.15
N SER A 144 -13.88 -20.72 -9.15
CA SER A 144 -14.25 -22.03 -8.61
C SER A 144 -15.76 -22.17 -8.58
N GLY A 145 -16.33 -22.70 -9.67
CA GLY A 145 -17.79 -22.88 -9.81
C GLY A 145 -18.56 -21.56 -9.85
N ASP A 146 -19.26 -21.23 -8.76
CA ASP A 146 -20.14 -20.07 -8.62
C ASP A 146 -19.48 -18.88 -7.89
N HIS A 147 -18.21 -18.98 -7.51
CA HIS A 147 -17.45 -17.93 -6.83
C HIS A 147 -16.00 -17.87 -7.33
N TYR A 148 -15.34 -16.74 -7.06
CA TYR A 148 -13.89 -16.60 -7.15
C TYR A 148 -13.27 -16.81 -5.77
N VAL A 149 -12.05 -17.36 -5.74
CA VAL A 149 -11.24 -17.48 -4.53
C VAL A 149 -10.14 -16.42 -4.61
N LEU A 150 -10.25 -15.40 -3.77
CA LEU A 150 -9.29 -14.29 -3.70
C LEU A 150 -8.20 -14.57 -2.68
N SER A 151 -6.94 -14.42 -3.09
CA SER A 151 -5.77 -14.60 -2.23
C SER A 151 -4.70 -13.54 -2.50
N GLY A 152 -4.23 -12.89 -1.44
CA GLY A 152 -3.25 -11.80 -1.53
C GLY A 152 -3.42 -10.76 -0.44
N SER A 153 -2.90 -9.56 -0.68
CA SER A 153 -3.07 -8.43 0.23
C SER A 153 -3.02 -7.10 -0.51
N LYS A 154 -3.63 -6.08 0.09
CA LYS A 154 -3.54 -4.68 -0.34
C LYS A 154 -3.00 -3.82 0.79
N ILE A 155 -2.27 -2.77 0.46
CA ILE A 155 -1.67 -1.86 1.46
C ILE A 155 -2.13 -0.43 1.24
N PHE A 156 -2.06 0.37 2.30
CA PHE A 156 -2.44 1.79 2.29
C PHE A 156 -3.89 2.06 1.90
N ILE A 157 -4.83 1.20 2.33
CA ILE A 157 -6.23 1.35 1.96
C ILE A 157 -6.94 2.31 2.90
N THR A 158 -7.23 3.51 2.37
CA THR A 158 -8.05 4.52 3.05
C THR A 158 -9.43 3.95 3.39
N ASN A 159 -9.98 4.38 4.54
CA ASN A 159 -11.21 3.89 5.15
C ASN A 159 -11.13 2.46 5.70
N ALA A 160 -10.07 1.68 5.46
CA ALA A 160 -9.87 0.41 6.16
C ALA A 160 -9.38 0.62 7.61
N PRO A 161 -9.87 -0.15 8.60
CA PRO A 161 -10.85 -1.25 8.51
C PRO A 161 -12.31 -0.81 8.77
N LYS A 162 -12.61 0.48 8.71
CA LYS A 162 -13.93 1.06 9.01
C LYS A 162 -14.95 0.88 7.88
N ALA A 163 -14.49 0.79 6.63
CA ALA A 163 -15.36 0.54 5.49
C ALA A 163 -16.05 -0.84 5.55
N ASP A 164 -17.23 -0.90 4.94
CA ASP A 164 -18.07 -2.10 4.85
C ASP A 164 -17.94 -2.77 3.48
N ILE A 165 -17.75 -1.96 2.43
CA ILE A 165 -17.71 -2.42 1.04
C ILE A 165 -16.40 -1.96 0.39
N TYR A 166 -15.71 -2.89 -0.24
CA TYR A 166 -14.41 -2.69 -0.87
C TYR A 166 -14.47 -3.02 -2.35
N VAL A 167 -13.97 -2.12 -3.20
CA VAL A 167 -13.70 -2.44 -4.60
C VAL A 167 -12.23 -2.87 -4.72
N VAL A 168 -11.99 -4.15 -4.99
CA VAL A 168 -10.67 -4.79 -4.96
C VAL A 168 -10.26 -5.25 -6.36
N PHE A 169 -8.99 -5.10 -6.70
CA PHE A 169 -8.45 -5.50 -8.00
C PHE A 169 -7.55 -6.73 -7.84
N ALA A 170 -7.78 -7.75 -8.66
CA ALA A 170 -7.05 -9.02 -8.60
C ALA A 170 -6.84 -9.60 -10.00
N VAL A 171 -5.76 -10.37 -10.16
CA VAL A 171 -5.41 -11.10 -11.38
C VAL A 171 -6.29 -12.33 -11.51
N THR A 172 -7.15 -12.33 -12.53
CA THR A 172 -7.95 -13.51 -12.93
C THR A 172 -7.27 -14.31 -14.04
N THR A 173 -6.43 -13.66 -14.85
CA THR A 173 -5.68 -14.32 -15.92
C THR A 173 -4.20 -13.92 -15.85
N PRO A 174 -3.33 -14.79 -15.33
CA PRO A 174 -1.90 -14.50 -15.21
C PRO A 174 -1.22 -14.23 -16.56
N ASP A 175 -0.07 -13.56 -16.49
CA ASP A 175 0.89 -13.39 -17.60
C ASP A 175 0.38 -12.65 -18.88
N ILE A 176 -0.84 -12.09 -18.88
CA ILE A 176 -1.34 -11.21 -19.97
C ILE A 176 -1.37 -9.70 -19.60
N GLY A 177 -0.63 -9.35 -18.54
CA GLY A 177 -0.47 -7.97 -18.06
C GLY A 177 -1.77 -7.36 -17.56
N THR A 178 -1.98 -6.06 -17.83
CA THR A 178 -3.13 -5.31 -17.31
C THR A 178 -4.50 -5.82 -17.79
N ARG A 179 -4.53 -6.60 -18.88
CA ARG A 179 -5.74 -7.26 -19.40
C ARG A 179 -6.15 -8.49 -18.58
N GLY A 180 -5.29 -8.96 -17.68
CA GLY A 180 -5.55 -10.09 -16.79
C GLY A 180 -6.14 -9.67 -15.44
N ILE A 181 -6.35 -8.37 -15.22
CA ILE A 181 -6.81 -7.81 -13.94
C ILE A 181 -8.32 -7.60 -14.01
N SER A 182 -9.04 -8.03 -12.98
CA SER A 182 -10.48 -7.87 -12.80
C SER A 182 -10.79 -7.09 -11.51
N ALA A 183 -11.98 -6.54 -11.41
CA ALA A 183 -12.46 -5.79 -10.24
C ALA A 183 -13.56 -6.59 -9.52
N PHE A 184 -13.55 -6.56 -8.19
CA PHE A 184 -14.47 -7.30 -7.34
C PHE A 184 -15.05 -6.41 -6.25
N ILE A 185 -16.34 -6.57 -5.94
CA ILE A 185 -16.96 -5.99 -4.75
C ILE A 185 -16.81 -7.00 -3.61
N VAL A 186 -16.14 -6.62 -2.52
CA VAL A 186 -15.88 -7.47 -1.35
C VAL A 186 -16.51 -6.83 -0.12
N GLU A 187 -17.22 -7.61 0.68
CA GLU A 187 -17.87 -7.13 1.90
C GLU A 187 -17.04 -7.48 3.13
N LYS A 188 -16.95 -6.54 4.07
CA LYS A 188 -16.37 -6.78 5.39
C LYS A 188 -17.14 -7.89 6.11
N GLY A 189 -16.39 -8.76 6.79
CA GLY A 189 -16.94 -9.87 7.58
C GLY A 189 -17.02 -11.19 6.81
N TRP A 190 -16.72 -11.21 5.51
CA TRP A 190 -16.55 -12.46 4.78
C TRP A 190 -15.36 -13.27 5.31
N GLU A 191 -15.53 -14.59 5.36
CA GLU A 191 -14.51 -15.51 5.86
C GLU A 191 -13.21 -15.37 5.07
N GLY A 192 -12.09 -15.31 5.79
CA GLY A 192 -10.76 -15.10 5.20
C GLY A 192 -10.43 -13.66 4.84
N PHE A 193 -11.39 -12.72 4.86
CA PHE A 193 -11.14 -11.30 4.61
C PHE A 193 -10.90 -10.56 5.93
N THR A 194 -9.64 -10.20 6.16
CA THR A 194 -9.18 -9.59 7.42
C THR A 194 -8.37 -8.32 7.15
N PHE A 195 -8.03 -7.59 8.21
CA PHE A 195 -7.34 -6.31 8.13
C PHE A 195 -6.03 -6.34 8.91
N GLY A 196 -5.03 -5.61 8.43
CA GLY A 196 -3.87 -5.25 9.24
C GLY A 196 -4.22 -4.14 10.24
N ASP A 197 -3.24 -3.78 11.07
CA ASP A 197 -3.40 -2.64 11.96
C ASP A 197 -3.55 -1.32 11.19
N LYS A 198 -4.19 -0.35 11.85
CA LYS A 198 -4.19 1.04 11.37
C LYS A 198 -2.75 1.56 11.33
N TYR A 199 -2.34 2.12 10.19
CA TYR A 199 -1.05 2.79 10.06
C TYR A 199 -0.99 4.07 10.89
N ASP A 200 0.12 4.26 11.60
CA ASP A 200 0.45 5.51 12.27
C ASP A 200 1.13 6.45 11.26
N LYS A 201 0.41 7.49 10.82
CA LYS A 201 0.78 8.35 9.68
C LYS A 201 1.30 9.71 10.14
N MET A 202 2.06 10.37 9.26
CA MET A 202 2.53 11.75 9.44
C MET A 202 1.37 12.74 9.61
N GLY A 203 0.40 12.72 8.69
CA GLY A 203 -0.78 13.56 8.69
C GLY A 203 -2.04 12.76 8.35
N ILE A 204 -3.16 13.47 8.21
CA ILE A 204 -4.53 12.96 7.99
C ILE A 204 -4.87 11.83 8.96
N ARG A 205 -4.52 12.02 10.23
CA ARG A 205 -4.58 11.00 11.28
C ARG A 205 -6.03 10.68 11.72
N SER A 206 -6.94 11.62 11.49
CA SER A 206 -8.39 11.43 11.58
C SER A 206 -8.94 10.43 10.54
N SER A 207 -8.22 10.20 9.42
CA SER A 207 -8.54 9.14 8.46
C SER A 207 -7.88 7.81 8.85
N THR A 208 -8.60 6.70 8.67
CA THR A 208 -8.04 5.36 8.86
C THR A 208 -7.42 4.82 7.57
N THR A 209 -6.32 4.10 7.73
CA THR A 209 -5.60 3.46 6.63
C THR A 209 -5.04 2.14 7.15
N ALA A 210 -5.29 1.04 6.46
CA ALA A 210 -4.83 -0.29 6.89
C ALA A 210 -4.52 -1.20 5.70
N GLU A 211 -3.95 -2.36 6.01
CA GLU A 211 -3.80 -3.46 5.05
C GLU A 211 -5.11 -4.24 4.93
N LEU A 212 -5.36 -4.77 3.74
CA LEU A 212 -6.39 -5.78 3.47
C LEU A 212 -5.69 -7.12 3.26
N ASN A 213 -6.19 -8.17 3.89
CA ASN A 213 -5.64 -9.51 3.77
C ASN A 213 -6.73 -10.46 3.26
N PHE A 214 -6.44 -11.14 2.15
CA PHE A 214 -7.32 -12.12 1.53
C PHE A 214 -6.70 -13.50 1.68
N ASN A 215 -7.31 -14.34 2.53
CA ASN A 215 -6.92 -15.73 2.69
C ASN A 215 -8.01 -16.63 2.12
N ASN A 216 -7.90 -16.95 0.82
CA ASN A 216 -8.87 -17.77 0.08
C ASN A 216 -10.33 -17.30 0.26
N VAL A 217 -10.54 -15.99 0.13
CA VAL A 217 -11.87 -15.36 0.31
C VAL A 217 -12.78 -15.79 -0.83
N LYS A 218 -13.91 -16.42 -0.51
CA LYS A 218 -14.93 -16.80 -1.50
C LYS A 218 -15.78 -15.58 -1.86
N VAL A 219 -15.59 -15.06 -3.06
CA VAL A 219 -16.32 -13.91 -3.61
C VAL A 219 -17.31 -14.42 -4.65
N PRO A 220 -18.63 -14.27 -4.46
CA PRO A 220 -19.62 -14.75 -5.42
C PRO A 220 -19.37 -14.22 -6.85
N LYS A 221 -19.69 -15.00 -7.87
CA LYS A 221 -19.44 -14.63 -9.27
C LYS A 221 -20.16 -13.33 -9.67
N GLU A 222 -21.33 -13.07 -9.08
CA GLU A 222 -22.08 -11.82 -9.27
C GLU A 222 -21.43 -10.59 -8.64
N ASN A 223 -20.34 -10.75 -7.86
CA ASN A 223 -19.56 -9.65 -7.30
C ASN A 223 -18.39 -9.23 -8.18
N LEU A 224 -18.18 -9.87 -9.35
CA LEU A 224 -17.36 -9.33 -10.42
C LEU A 224 -17.94 -7.99 -10.90
N LEU A 225 -17.17 -6.92 -10.80
CA LEU A 225 -17.56 -5.59 -11.24
C LEU A 225 -17.09 -5.34 -12.67
N GLY A 226 -18.04 -5.12 -13.58
CA GLY A 226 -17.77 -5.09 -15.02
C GLY A 226 -17.55 -6.49 -15.60
N LYS A 227 -16.61 -6.64 -16.53
CA LYS A 227 -16.22 -7.93 -17.12
C LYS A 227 -14.83 -8.34 -16.68
N GLU A 228 -14.54 -9.65 -16.72
CA GLU A 228 -13.17 -10.14 -16.51
C GLU A 228 -12.18 -9.43 -17.43
N GLY A 229 -11.01 -9.11 -16.89
CA GLY A 229 -9.94 -8.39 -17.60
C GLY A 229 -10.15 -6.88 -17.76
N GLN A 230 -11.28 -6.32 -17.28
CA GLN A 230 -11.54 -4.87 -17.32
C GLN A 230 -11.09 -4.12 -16.07
N GLY A 231 -10.56 -4.82 -15.07
CA GLY A 231 -10.21 -4.25 -13.77
C GLY A 231 -9.25 -3.07 -13.86
N PHE A 232 -8.19 -3.15 -14.69
CA PHE A 232 -7.26 -2.04 -14.84
C PHE A 232 -7.91 -0.80 -15.49
N LYS A 233 -8.81 -0.99 -16.45
CA LYS A 233 -9.58 0.11 -17.06
C LYS A 233 -10.48 0.78 -16.02
N ILE A 234 -11.18 -0.01 -15.21
CA ILE A 234 -12.05 0.48 -14.14
C ILE A 234 -11.21 1.26 -13.12
N ALA A 235 -10.05 0.72 -12.70
CA ALA A 235 -9.16 1.40 -11.76
C ALA A 235 -8.70 2.77 -12.27
N MET A 236 -8.24 2.85 -13.53
CA MET A 236 -7.76 4.12 -14.10
C MET A 236 -8.89 5.15 -14.22
N ALA A 237 -10.06 4.76 -14.72
CA ALA A 237 -11.20 5.66 -14.85
C ALA A 237 -11.69 6.18 -13.47
N THR A 238 -11.60 5.32 -12.45
CA THR A 238 -11.92 5.68 -11.06
C THR A 238 -10.95 6.73 -10.52
N LEU A 239 -9.64 6.51 -10.72
CA LEU A 239 -8.59 7.43 -10.28
C LEU A 239 -8.63 8.78 -10.99
N ASP A 240 -9.06 8.84 -12.26
CA ASP A 240 -9.25 10.11 -12.95
C ASP A 240 -10.27 10.99 -12.20
N GLY A 241 -11.34 10.40 -11.67
CA GLY A 241 -12.31 11.11 -10.82
C GLY A 241 -11.78 11.40 -9.41
N GLY A 242 -11.14 10.43 -8.77
CA GLY A 242 -10.58 10.58 -7.42
C GLY A 242 -9.52 11.67 -7.29
N ARG A 243 -8.73 11.90 -8.35
CA ARG A 243 -7.78 13.03 -8.44
C ARG A 243 -8.44 14.41 -8.30
N ILE A 244 -9.67 14.60 -8.77
CA ILE A 244 -10.44 15.85 -8.54
C ILE A 244 -10.76 15.98 -7.04
N GLY A 245 -11.14 14.88 -6.39
CA GLY A 245 -11.36 14.82 -4.95
C GLY A 245 -10.11 15.19 -4.15
N ILE A 246 -8.95 14.61 -4.50
CA ILE A 246 -7.67 14.97 -3.86
C ILE A 246 -7.25 16.42 -4.12
N ALA A 247 -7.50 16.94 -5.33
CA ALA A 247 -7.24 18.34 -5.63
C ALA A 247 -8.15 19.25 -4.78
N SER A 248 -9.41 18.88 -4.57
CA SER A 248 -10.36 19.57 -3.70
C SER A 248 -9.93 19.51 -2.23
N GLN A 249 -9.41 18.37 -1.76
CA GLN A 249 -8.86 18.22 -0.43
C GLN A 249 -7.63 19.11 -0.22
N SER A 250 -6.71 19.11 -1.17
CA SER A 250 -5.51 19.95 -1.16
C SER A 250 -5.89 21.43 -1.12
N LEU A 251 -6.90 21.83 -1.89
CA LEU A 251 -7.43 23.20 -1.89
C LEU A 251 -7.99 23.58 -0.53
N GLY A 252 -8.77 22.69 0.11
CA GLY A 252 -9.31 22.92 1.45
C GLY A 252 -8.21 23.09 2.49
N ILE A 253 -7.25 22.15 2.57
CA ILE A 253 -6.12 22.24 3.51
C ILE A 253 -5.36 23.56 3.34
N ALA A 254 -5.08 23.95 2.10
CA ALA A 254 -4.42 25.22 1.79
C ALA A 254 -5.26 26.43 2.22
N GLN A 255 -6.58 26.40 2.00
CA GLN A 255 -7.51 27.46 2.39
C GLN A 255 -7.54 27.63 3.91
N GLY A 256 -7.63 26.53 4.67
CA GLY A 256 -7.64 26.55 6.13
C GLY A 256 -6.35 27.10 6.72
N ALA A 257 -5.20 26.70 6.16
CA ALA A 257 -3.90 27.23 6.56
C ALA A 257 -3.74 28.72 6.25
N TYR A 258 -4.21 29.16 5.07
CA TYR A 258 -4.20 30.57 4.67
C TYR A 258 -5.06 31.43 5.60
N GLU A 259 -6.31 31.04 5.87
CA GLU A 259 -7.21 31.76 6.77
C GLU A 259 -6.61 31.87 8.18
N SER A 260 -6.08 30.76 8.70
CA SER A 260 -5.43 30.74 10.02
C SER A 260 -4.21 31.67 10.08
N ALA A 261 -3.40 31.72 9.02
CA ALA A 261 -2.23 32.61 8.95
C ALA A 261 -2.62 34.08 8.77
N LEU A 262 -3.66 34.35 7.98
CA LEU A 262 -4.17 35.70 7.76
C LEU A 262 -4.69 36.30 9.06
N ASP A 263 -5.50 35.55 9.81
CA ASP A 263 -6.07 36.01 11.07
C ASP A 263 -4.97 36.24 12.12
N TYR A 264 -4.07 35.28 12.30
CA TYR A 264 -2.92 35.44 13.18
C TYR A 264 -2.05 36.64 12.81
N ALA A 265 -1.81 36.87 11.51
CA ALA A 265 -0.97 37.98 11.08
C ALA A 265 -1.60 39.36 11.37
N LYS A 266 -2.93 39.45 11.38
CA LYS A 266 -3.66 40.69 11.72
C LYS A 266 -3.66 40.97 13.22
N GLU A 267 -3.58 39.94 14.05
CA GLU A 267 -3.62 40.07 15.51
C GLU A 267 -2.22 40.15 16.14
N ARG A 268 -1.24 39.41 15.62
CA ARG A 268 0.09 39.33 16.21
C ARG A 268 0.86 40.62 15.96
N GLU A 269 1.26 41.29 17.04
CA GLU A 269 2.10 42.49 16.96
C GLU A 269 3.59 42.19 17.17
N GLN A 270 4.45 42.75 16.32
CA GLN A 270 5.90 42.86 16.50
C GLN A 270 6.38 44.19 15.93
N PHE A 271 7.41 44.77 16.53
CA PHE A 271 7.92 46.09 16.15
C PHE A 271 6.83 47.20 16.15
N GLY A 272 5.85 47.10 17.06
CA GLY A 272 4.80 48.11 17.27
C GLY A 272 3.64 48.09 16.26
N MET A 273 3.48 47.04 15.46
CA MET A 273 2.33 46.87 14.56
C MET A 273 2.00 45.39 14.31
N ALA A 274 0.78 45.13 13.84
CA ALA A 274 0.41 43.80 13.35
C ALA A 274 1.37 43.34 12.24
N ILE A 275 1.83 42.10 12.33
CA ILE A 275 2.82 41.55 11.38
C ILE A 275 2.28 41.52 9.95
N ALA A 276 0.97 41.51 9.74
CA ALA A 276 0.33 41.64 8.43
C ALA A 276 0.73 42.91 7.66
N HIS A 277 1.15 43.98 8.35
CA HIS A 277 1.61 45.23 7.74
C HIS A 277 3.12 45.28 7.48
N GLN A 278 3.86 44.24 7.89
CA GLN A 278 5.25 44.09 7.50
C GLN A 278 5.30 43.56 6.07
N GLN A 279 5.92 44.32 5.15
CA GLN A 279 5.82 44.08 3.70
C GLN A 279 6.13 42.64 3.28
N ALA A 280 7.14 42.01 3.88
CA ALA A 280 7.50 40.62 3.59
C ALA A 280 6.39 39.62 3.94
N ILE A 281 5.63 39.87 5.00
CA ILE A 281 4.47 39.06 5.40
C ILE A 281 3.28 39.37 4.49
N SER A 282 3.03 40.64 4.18
CA SER A 282 1.95 41.04 3.26
C SER A 282 2.12 40.39 1.88
N PHE A 283 3.36 40.28 1.37
CA PHE A 283 3.67 39.59 0.11
C PHE A 283 3.34 38.09 0.19
N LYS A 284 3.72 37.41 1.27
CA LYS A 284 3.34 36.00 1.47
C LYS A 284 1.82 35.81 1.45
N ILE A 285 1.08 36.68 2.14
CA ILE A 285 -0.39 36.64 2.15
C ILE A 285 -0.96 36.83 0.74
N ALA A 286 -0.44 37.79 -0.03
CA ALA A 286 -0.88 38.04 -1.41
C ALA A 286 -0.57 36.84 -2.34
N ASP A 287 0.62 36.26 -2.23
CA ASP A 287 1.05 35.12 -3.03
C ASP A 287 0.21 33.87 -2.71
N MET A 288 -0.04 33.59 -1.42
CA MET A 288 -0.90 32.49 -1.00
C MET A 288 -2.32 32.65 -1.55
N ALA A 289 -2.91 33.85 -1.45
CA ALA A 289 -4.25 34.13 -1.98
C ALA A 289 -4.33 33.92 -3.49
N THR A 290 -3.31 34.36 -4.23
CA THR A 290 -3.23 34.19 -5.69
C THR A 290 -3.13 32.71 -6.07
N LYS A 291 -2.28 31.95 -5.37
CA LYS A 291 -2.14 30.49 -5.57
C LYS A 291 -3.47 29.78 -5.30
N LEU A 292 -4.18 30.12 -4.22
CA LEU A 292 -5.50 29.55 -3.90
C LEU A 292 -6.51 29.80 -5.01
N ARG A 293 -6.56 31.03 -5.55
CA ARG A 293 -7.48 31.36 -6.65
C ARG A 293 -7.18 30.52 -7.90
N ALA A 294 -5.91 30.38 -8.27
CA ALA A 294 -5.49 29.55 -9.40
C ALA A 294 -5.83 28.06 -9.19
N CYS A 295 -5.58 27.53 -7.98
CA CYS A 295 -5.93 26.15 -7.63
C CYS A 295 -7.43 25.89 -7.78
N ARG A 296 -8.27 26.76 -7.21
CA ARG A 296 -9.72 26.61 -7.25
C ARG A 296 -10.26 26.58 -8.67
N PHE A 297 -9.71 27.38 -9.58
CA PHE A 297 -10.08 27.33 -10.99
C PHE A 297 -9.77 25.99 -11.65
N LEU A 298 -8.57 25.43 -11.43
CA LEU A 298 -8.22 24.14 -12.00
C LEU A 298 -9.10 23.01 -11.47
N VAL A 299 -9.38 23.00 -10.16
CA VAL A 299 -10.24 22.00 -9.52
C VAL A 299 -11.67 22.06 -10.08
N TYR A 300 -12.27 23.25 -10.09
CA TYR A 300 -13.67 23.41 -10.50
C TYR A 300 -13.85 23.20 -12.00
N SER A 301 -12.87 23.60 -12.82
CA SER A 301 -12.89 23.33 -14.27
C SER A 301 -12.85 21.82 -14.55
N ALA A 302 -11.99 21.05 -13.86
CA ALA A 302 -11.97 19.59 -14.01
C ALA A 302 -13.28 18.93 -13.55
N ALA A 303 -13.90 19.44 -12.48
CA ALA A 303 -15.21 18.99 -12.01
C ALA A 303 -16.32 19.24 -13.06
N GLU A 304 -16.35 20.43 -13.66
CA GLU A 304 -17.31 20.81 -14.70
C GLU A 304 -17.15 19.95 -15.97
N LEU A 305 -15.92 19.66 -16.39
CA LEU A 305 -15.67 18.74 -17.51
C LEU A 305 -16.23 17.34 -17.23
N LYS A 306 -16.02 16.83 -16.00
CA LYS A 306 -16.54 15.51 -15.60
C LYS A 306 -18.07 15.49 -15.58
N GLU A 307 -18.71 16.54 -15.05
CA GLU A 307 -20.17 16.67 -15.02
C GLU A 307 -20.76 16.64 -16.42
N ASN A 308 -20.15 17.37 -17.36
CA ASN A 308 -20.60 17.45 -18.75
C ASN A 308 -20.19 16.24 -19.61
N HIS A 309 -19.64 15.18 -19.01
CA HIS A 309 -19.15 13.97 -19.71
C HIS A 309 -18.07 14.23 -20.76
N GLU A 310 -17.33 15.34 -20.63
CA GLU A 310 -16.18 15.63 -21.47
C GLU A 310 -14.95 14.82 -21.02
N SER A 311 -13.92 14.76 -21.88
CA SER A 311 -12.63 14.20 -21.46
C SER A 311 -11.99 15.10 -20.40
N TYR A 312 -11.70 14.53 -19.22
CA TYR A 312 -11.16 15.29 -18.08
C TYR A 312 -9.89 14.68 -17.46
N ALA A 313 -9.34 13.61 -18.04
CA ALA A 313 -8.23 12.86 -17.42
C ALA A 313 -6.95 13.71 -17.30
N MET A 314 -6.64 14.53 -18.32
CA MET A 314 -5.49 15.44 -18.30
C MET A 314 -5.72 16.59 -17.31
N GLU A 315 -6.90 17.20 -17.34
CA GLU A 315 -7.28 18.35 -16.53
C GLU A 315 -7.36 17.99 -15.05
N SER A 316 -7.88 16.80 -14.72
CA SER A 316 -7.85 16.24 -13.38
C SER A 316 -6.42 15.99 -12.89
N ALA A 317 -5.52 15.47 -13.74
CA ALA A 317 -4.11 15.30 -13.39
C ALA A 317 -3.41 16.66 -13.15
N MET A 318 -3.69 17.68 -13.99
CA MET A 318 -3.20 19.05 -13.81
C MET A 318 -3.71 19.65 -12.50
N ALA A 319 -5.01 19.54 -12.22
CA ALA A 319 -5.62 20.06 -11.00
C ALA A 319 -5.00 19.42 -9.75
N LYS A 320 -4.85 18.09 -9.73
CA LYS A 320 -4.26 17.36 -8.60
C LYS A 320 -2.79 17.73 -8.41
N GLN A 321 -1.99 17.73 -9.47
CA GLN A 321 -0.57 18.05 -9.38
C GLN A 321 -0.34 19.49 -8.94
N TYR A 322 -0.96 20.46 -9.62
CA TYR A 322 -0.74 21.87 -9.35
C TYR A 322 -1.24 22.23 -7.94
N THR A 323 -2.45 21.82 -7.58
CA THR A 323 -3.04 22.19 -6.29
C THR A 323 -2.29 21.56 -5.12
N SER A 324 -1.85 20.30 -5.23
CA SER A 324 -1.07 19.68 -4.15
C SER A 324 0.34 20.28 -4.00
N ASP A 325 1.00 20.68 -5.10
CA ASP A 325 2.28 21.39 -5.03
C ASP A 325 2.11 22.78 -4.40
N ARG A 326 1.10 23.56 -4.83
CA ARG A 326 0.81 24.88 -4.24
C ARG A 326 0.34 24.78 -2.79
N CYS A 327 -0.40 23.75 -2.42
CA CYS A 327 -0.80 23.49 -1.03
C CYS A 327 0.42 23.41 -0.12
N LEU A 328 1.48 22.69 -0.52
CA LEU A 328 2.71 22.60 0.26
C LEU A 328 3.41 23.95 0.46
N GLU A 329 3.43 24.79 -0.57
CA GLU A 329 3.98 26.15 -0.45
C GLU A 329 3.15 27.01 0.50
N ILE A 330 1.82 26.96 0.38
CA ILE A 330 0.90 27.74 1.21
C ILE A 330 1.00 27.33 2.67
N VAL A 331 0.93 26.03 2.99
CA VAL A 331 1.03 25.57 4.39
C VAL A 331 2.40 25.85 4.99
N ASN A 332 3.48 25.83 4.18
CA ASN A 332 4.81 26.20 4.62
C ASN A 332 4.91 27.69 4.97
N ASP A 333 4.38 28.57 4.12
CA ASP A 333 4.34 30.01 4.38
C ASP A 333 3.42 30.34 5.57
N ALA A 334 2.28 29.66 5.70
CA ALA A 334 1.39 29.78 6.84
C ALA A 334 2.12 29.44 8.15
N LEU A 335 2.83 28.31 8.20
CA LEU A 335 3.63 27.91 9.36
C LEU A 335 4.71 28.95 9.68
N GLN A 336 5.39 29.46 8.65
CA GLN A 336 6.43 30.48 8.81
C GLN A 336 5.90 31.82 9.37
N ILE A 337 4.68 32.22 9.01
CA ILE A 337 4.00 33.42 9.54
C ILE A 337 3.72 33.28 11.04
N TYR A 338 3.37 32.07 11.50
CA TYR A 338 3.23 31.79 12.94
C TYR A 338 4.57 31.79 13.70
N GLY A 339 5.69 31.63 13.00
CA GLY A 339 7.02 31.56 13.60
C GLY A 339 7.15 30.37 14.56
N GLY A 340 7.77 30.60 15.72
CA GLY A 340 7.99 29.54 16.73
C GLY A 340 6.69 28.87 17.21
N SER A 341 5.60 29.63 17.32
CA SER A 341 4.29 29.09 17.72
C SER A 341 3.79 28.03 16.73
N GLY A 342 3.97 28.27 15.44
CA GLY A 342 3.50 27.39 14.37
C GLY A 342 4.19 26.02 14.33
N PHE A 343 5.29 25.86 15.08
CA PHE A 343 6.00 24.59 15.21
C PHE A 343 5.53 23.75 16.42
N ILE A 344 4.69 24.32 17.29
CA ILE A 344 4.17 23.66 18.49
C ILE A 344 2.90 22.89 18.15
N LYS A 345 2.84 21.62 18.57
CA LYS A 345 1.64 20.78 18.42
C LYS A 345 0.44 21.42 19.12
N GLY A 346 -0.74 21.28 18.51
CA GLY A 346 -1.99 21.85 19.02
C GLY A 346 -2.39 23.16 18.34
N ILE A 347 -1.52 23.77 17.52
CA ILE A 347 -1.90 24.82 16.57
C ILE A 347 -2.25 24.16 15.23
N ASP A 348 -3.38 24.54 14.62
CA ASP A 348 -3.88 23.88 13.40
C ASP A 348 -2.88 23.93 12.22
N VAL A 349 -2.03 24.95 12.14
CA VAL A 349 -1.11 25.14 11.00
C VAL A 349 -0.08 24.03 10.82
N GLU A 350 0.42 23.44 11.92
CA GLU A 350 1.35 22.30 11.82
C GLU A 350 0.65 21.04 11.35
N ARG A 351 -0.62 20.84 11.77
CA ARG A 351 -1.48 19.77 11.27
C ARG A 351 -1.70 19.92 9.76
N PHE A 352 -2.08 21.11 9.29
CA PHE A 352 -2.24 21.38 7.85
C PHE A 352 -0.96 21.09 7.07
N TYR A 353 0.21 21.44 7.61
CA TYR A 353 1.50 21.12 6.98
C TYR A 353 1.71 19.60 6.82
N ARG A 354 1.44 18.83 7.88
CA ARG A 354 1.55 17.36 7.84
C ARG A 354 0.54 16.74 6.89
N ASP A 355 -0.69 17.24 6.87
CA ASP A 355 -1.78 16.75 6.05
C ASP A 355 -1.54 17.02 4.55
N ALA A 356 -1.01 18.20 4.20
CA ALA A 356 -0.71 18.57 2.82
C ALA A 356 0.28 17.60 2.15
N LYS A 357 1.20 16.99 2.90
CA LYS A 357 2.27 16.17 2.33
C LYS A 357 1.77 14.92 1.62
N ILE A 358 0.71 14.29 2.12
CA ILE A 358 0.14 13.09 1.48
C ILE A 358 -0.49 13.41 0.13
N CYS A 359 -0.93 14.66 -0.07
CA CYS A 359 -1.59 15.10 -1.28
C CYS A 359 -0.71 14.99 -2.53
N THR A 360 0.61 15.08 -2.39
CA THR A 360 1.55 14.90 -3.51
C THR A 360 1.85 13.43 -3.83
N ILE A 361 1.34 12.48 -3.03
CA ILE A 361 1.77 11.07 -3.03
C ILE A 361 0.65 10.12 -3.46
N TYR A 362 -0.47 10.08 -2.74
CA TYR A 362 -1.55 9.10 -3.03
C TYR A 362 -2.34 9.46 -4.31
N GLU A 363 -3.19 8.52 -4.76
CA GLU A 363 -3.98 8.64 -6.00
C GLU A 363 -3.14 9.00 -7.25
N GLY A 364 -1.89 8.52 -7.23
CA GLY A 364 -0.84 8.83 -8.19
C GLY A 364 0.01 10.00 -7.72
N THR A 365 1.32 9.75 -7.56
CA THR A 365 2.28 10.81 -7.17
C THR A 365 2.29 11.93 -8.20
N ASN A 366 2.80 13.10 -7.84
CA ASN A 366 2.87 14.22 -8.79
C ASN A 366 3.77 13.92 -10.00
N GLU A 367 4.70 12.97 -9.90
CA GLU A 367 5.44 12.45 -11.05
C GLU A 367 4.51 11.66 -11.99
N ILE A 368 3.64 10.80 -11.44
CA ILE A 368 2.64 10.07 -12.24
C ILE A 368 1.63 11.01 -12.88
N GLN A 369 1.21 12.08 -12.19
CA GLN A 369 0.37 13.10 -12.82
C GLN A 369 1.06 13.74 -14.01
N ARG A 370 2.36 14.07 -13.90
CA ARG A 370 3.15 14.59 -15.03
C ARG A 370 3.26 13.59 -16.17
N VAL A 371 3.39 12.29 -15.89
CA VAL A 371 3.34 11.22 -16.90
C VAL A 371 1.99 11.21 -17.61
N VAL A 372 0.86 11.32 -16.88
CA VAL A 372 -0.48 11.38 -17.48
C VAL A 372 -0.64 12.61 -18.36
N ILE A 373 -0.22 13.79 -17.89
CA ILE A 373 -0.27 15.04 -18.65
C ILE A 373 0.57 14.94 -19.92
N ALA A 374 1.84 14.51 -19.79
CA ALA A 374 2.72 14.32 -20.93
C ALA A 374 2.12 13.33 -21.95
N ALA A 375 1.57 12.21 -21.49
CA ALA A 375 0.96 11.22 -22.37
C ALA A 375 -0.22 11.75 -23.20
N HIS A 376 -0.98 12.71 -22.68
CA HIS A 376 -2.06 13.36 -23.44
C HIS A 376 -1.53 14.41 -24.43
N LEU A 377 -0.42 15.08 -24.11
CA LEU A 377 0.16 16.13 -24.96
C LEU A 377 1.03 15.58 -26.10
N ILE A 378 1.85 14.56 -25.82
CA ILE A 378 2.85 14.04 -26.76
C ILE A 378 2.64 12.56 -27.12
N GLY A 379 1.57 11.93 -26.61
CA GLY A 379 1.32 10.50 -26.78
C GLY A 379 2.02 9.62 -25.75
N LYS A 380 1.61 8.35 -25.68
CA LYS A 380 2.20 7.36 -24.75
C LYS A 380 3.58 6.94 -25.22
N ALA A 381 4.50 6.74 -24.28
CA ALA A 381 5.80 6.14 -24.58
C ALA A 381 5.61 4.76 -25.24
N PRO A 382 6.45 4.39 -26.24
CA PRO A 382 6.44 3.07 -26.82
C PRO A 382 6.64 2.00 -25.74
N LYS A 383 5.93 0.88 -25.85
CA LYS A 383 6.18 -0.27 -25.00
C LYS A 383 7.51 -0.87 -25.43
N THR A 384 8.44 -1.03 -24.49
CA THR A 384 9.63 -1.86 -24.72
C THR A 384 9.21 -3.32 -24.61
N ASP A 385 9.45 -4.14 -25.64
CA ASP A 385 9.05 -5.56 -25.69
C ASP A 385 9.79 -6.49 -24.72
N GLY A 386 10.50 -5.94 -23.74
CA GLY A 386 11.06 -6.73 -22.65
C GLY A 386 9.96 -7.24 -21.73
N LYS A 387 9.81 -8.58 -21.63
CA LYS A 387 9.01 -9.19 -20.55
C LYS A 387 9.44 -8.57 -19.21
N PRO A 388 8.51 -8.04 -18.40
CA PRO A 388 8.86 -7.56 -17.07
C PRO A 388 9.51 -8.72 -16.30
N LYS A 389 10.77 -8.55 -15.89
CA LYS A 389 11.45 -9.53 -15.04
C LYS A 389 10.62 -9.67 -13.77
N LYS A 390 10.04 -10.86 -13.51
CA LYS A 390 9.40 -11.17 -12.23
C LYS A 390 10.40 -10.82 -11.12
N LYS A 391 10.07 -9.84 -10.28
CA LYS A 391 10.93 -9.47 -9.15
C LYS A 391 11.00 -10.69 -8.22
N GLY A 392 12.20 -11.20 -7.99
CA GLY A 392 12.41 -12.25 -7.00
C GLY A 392 12.11 -11.75 -5.58
N ALA A 393 12.11 -12.67 -4.60
CA ALA A 393 11.95 -12.32 -3.19
C ALA A 393 12.89 -11.17 -2.77
N LEU A 394 12.44 -10.26 -1.90
CA LEU A 394 13.21 -9.10 -1.43
C LEU A 394 14.54 -9.49 -0.79
N THR A 395 14.56 -10.65 -0.15
CA THR A 395 15.75 -11.20 0.48
C THR A 395 16.67 -11.92 -0.55
N GLY A 396 16.24 -12.15 -1.79
CA GLY A 396 16.90 -12.95 -2.83
C GLY A 396 16.45 -14.41 -2.86
N GLU A 397 17.04 -15.26 -3.72
CA GLU A 397 16.68 -16.69 -3.87
C GLU A 397 16.82 -17.51 -2.57
N ARG A 398 15.72 -18.11 -2.10
CA ARG A 398 15.65 -18.88 -0.86
C ARG A 398 15.30 -20.34 -1.13
N LYS A 399 15.62 -21.23 -0.18
CA LYS A 399 15.27 -22.66 -0.27
C LYS A 399 13.76 -22.93 -0.35
N LYS A 400 12.95 -22.12 0.34
CA LYS A 400 11.48 -22.20 0.34
C LYS A 400 10.94 -23.58 0.77
N ILE A 401 11.58 -24.23 1.73
CA ILE A 401 11.09 -25.47 2.34
C ILE A 401 10.04 -25.08 3.38
N ILE A 402 8.76 -25.06 2.98
CA ILE A 402 7.64 -24.66 3.84
C ILE A 402 6.87 -25.91 4.28
N LEU A 403 6.95 -26.20 5.57
CA LEU A 403 6.34 -27.34 6.24
C LEU A 403 4.90 -26.97 6.61
N LYS A 404 3.93 -27.60 5.93
CA LYS A 404 2.49 -27.34 6.08
C LYS A 404 1.72 -28.56 6.58
N ASP A 405 2.20 -29.75 6.22
CA ASP A 405 1.54 -31.02 6.49
C ASP A 405 2.25 -31.76 7.64
N GLY A 406 1.57 -32.76 8.22
CA GLY A 406 2.08 -33.51 9.38
C GLY A 406 1.79 -32.86 10.74
N THR A 407 2.22 -33.53 11.80
CA THR A 407 2.13 -33.03 13.18
C THR A 407 3.16 -31.93 13.45
N ALA A 408 2.91 -31.07 14.43
CA ALA A 408 3.84 -30.02 14.84
C ALA A 408 5.24 -30.57 15.20
N GLN A 409 5.29 -31.75 15.82
CA GLN A 409 6.53 -32.45 16.18
C GLN A 409 7.32 -32.88 14.93
N GLU A 410 6.66 -33.46 13.93
CA GLU A 410 7.30 -33.87 12.67
C GLU A 410 7.84 -32.65 11.91
N GLN A 411 7.10 -31.54 11.90
CA GLN A 411 7.53 -30.29 11.27
C GLN A 411 8.76 -29.71 11.97
N VAL A 412 8.76 -29.69 13.31
CA VAL A 412 9.90 -29.22 14.10
C VAL A 412 11.13 -30.13 13.88
N ALA A 413 10.96 -31.45 13.88
CA ALA A 413 12.05 -32.39 13.64
C ALA A 413 12.68 -32.18 12.25
N ALA A 414 11.86 -32.01 11.20
CA ALA A 414 12.33 -31.74 9.84
C ALA A 414 13.09 -30.41 9.73
N LEU A 415 12.64 -29.37 10.45
CA LEU A 415 13.34 -28.09 10.52
C LEU A 415 14.72 -28.23 11.18
N VAL A 416 14.80 -28.90 12.33
CA VAL A 416 16.05 -29.11 13.06
C VAL A 416 17.03 -29.95 12.23
N GLU A 417 16.55 -31.01 11.58
CA GLU A 417 17.36 -31.81 10.66
C GLU A 417 17.93 -30.95 9.51
N GLY A 418 17.10 -30.07 8.94
CA GLY A 418 17.53 -29.13 7.89
C GLY A 418 18.60 -28.14 8.36
N LEU A 419 18.45 -27.58 9.56
CA LEU A 419 19.44 -26.67 10.15
C LEU A 419 20.76 -27.40 10.49
N ASN A 420 20.68 -28.63 11.00
CA ASN A 420 21.86 -29.45 11.25
C ASN A 420 22.61 -29.79 9.95
N LYS A 421 21.88 -30.12 8.87
CA LYS A 421 22.46 -30.34 7.52
C LYS A 421 23.14 -29.09 6.97
N ASP A 422 22.65 -27.91 7.32
CA ASP A 422 23.28 -26.63 6.96
C ASP A 422 24.50 -26.27 7.83
N GLY A 423 24.81 -27.06 8.86
CA GLY A 423 25.98 -26.90 9.71
C GLY A 423 25.77 -25.93 10.88
N TYR A 424 24.53 -25.70 11.32
CA TYR A 424 24.28 -24.93 12.53
C TYR A 424 24.59 -25.73 13.79
N ASP A 425 25.48 -25.19 14.63
CA ASP A 425 25.84 -25.76 15.93
C ASP A 425 25.11 -25.02 17.06
N PHE A 426 24.16 -25.69 17.71
CA PHE A 426 23.40 -25.13 18.82
C PHE A 426 24.02 -25.38 20.20
N THR A 427 25.29 -25.81 20.29
CA THR A 427 25.99 -25.99 21.56
C THR A 427 26.61 -24.68 22.11
N VAL A 428 26.78 -23.67 21.26
CA VAL A 428 27.32 -22.34 21.60
C VAL A 428 26.23 -21.28 21.65
N GLY A 429 26.46 -20.20 22.41
CA GLY A 429 25.50 -19.10 22.55
C GLY A 429 26.11 -17.71 22.69
N ILE A 430 25.26 -16.70 22.54
CA ILE A 430 25.57 -15.30 22.77
C ILE A 430 24.58 -14.69 23.76
N PRO A 431 24.94 -13.62 24.49
CA PRO A 431 24.00 -12.91 25.35
C PRO A 431 22.75 -12.44 24.60
N LEU A 432 21.58 -12.57 25.24
CA LEU A 432 20.28 -12.19 24.66
C LEU A 432 20.22 -10.71 24.22
N ASP A 433 21.00 -9.86 24.89
CA ASP A 433 21.11 -8.43 24.65
C ASP A 433 22.29 -8.03 23.75
N THR A 434 22.97 -8.99 23.11
CA THR A 434 23.99 -8.69 22.08
C THR A 434 23.41 -7.73 21.03
N PRO A 435 24.10 -6.65 20.64
CA PRO A 435 23.63 -5.74 19.60
C PRO A 435 23.30 -6.48 18.30
N ILE A 436 22.16 -6.18 17.69
CA ILE A 436 21.65 -6.86 16.48
C ILE A 436 22.69 -6.94 15.36
N VAL A 437 23.50 -5.90 15.21
CA VAL A 437 24.55 -5.80 14.17
C VAL A 437 25.77 -6.67 14.44
N GLN A 438 25.97 -7.10 15.68
CA GLN A 438 27.07 -7.98 16.12
C GLN A 438 26.59 -9.42 16.34
N ALA A 439 25.27 -9.63 16.48
CA ALA A 439 24.71 -10.94 16.72
C ALA A 439 24.93 -11.86 15.51
N GLU A 440 25.44 -13.06 15.78
CA GLU A 440 25.51 -14.12 14.78
C GLU A 440 24.12 -14.71 14.48
N ARG A 441 23.27 -14.82 15.51
CA ARG A 441 21.95 -15.43 15.44
C ARG A 441 20.94 -14.56 16.14
N ILE A 442 19.73 -14.49 15.60
CA ILE A 442 18.64 -13.75 16.20
C ILE A 442 17.35 -14.57 16.15
N VAL A 443 16.64 -14.58 17.28
CA VAL A 443 15.22 -14.93 17.33
C VAL A 443 14.44 -13.64 17.47
N SER A 444 13.55 -13.36 16.51
CA SER A 444 12.78 -12.13 16.46
C SER A 444 11.30 -12.35 16.65
N ALA A 445 10.71 -11.55 17.54
CA ALA A 445 9.28 -11.52 17.80
C ALA A 445 8.51 -10.62 16.82
N GLY A 446 7.46 -11.17 16.23
CA GLY A 446 6.43 -10.45 15.47
C GLY A 446 5.13 -10.31 16.24
N LYS A 447 4.17 -9.54 15.73
CA LYS A 447 2.84 -9.41 16.36
C LYS A 447 2.10 -10.74 16.49
N GLY A 448 2.39 -11.69 15.59
CA GLY A 448 1.78 -13.01 15.60
C GLY A 448 2.12 -13.84 16.84
N ILE A 449 3.06 -13.42 17.70
CA ILE A 449 3.29 -14.09 18.99
C ILE A 449 2.14 -13.86 19.99
N GLY A 450 1.25 -12.90 19.73
CA GLY A 450 0.15 -12.58 20.63
C GLY A 450 0.59 -11.76 21.85
N PRO A 451 0.09 -12.08 23.06
CA PRO A 451 0.25 -11.25 24.25
C PRO A 451 1.70 -11.26 24.80
N LYS A 452 2.02 -10.34 25.72
CA LYS A 452 3.42 -10.07 26.13
C LYS A 452 4.07 -11.27 26.80
N GLU A 453 3.29 -12.11 27.46
CA GLU A 453 3.71 -13.31 28.18
C GLU A 453 4.40 -14.31 27.24
N ASN A 454 3.97 -14.36 25.97
CA ASN A 454 4.57 -15.23 24.95
C ASN A 454 5.99 -14.79 24.54
N MET A 455 6.47 -13.62 24.98
CA MET A 455 7.89 -13.27 24.86
C MET A 455 8.78 -14.23 25.64
N GLU A 456 8.29 -14.88 26.69
CA GLU A 456 9.07 -15.90 27.41
C GLU A 456 9.36 -17.12 26.52
N LEU A 457 8.43 -17.49 25.63
CA LEU A 457 8.68 -18.55 24.63
C LEU A 457 9.77 -18.14 23.64
N VAL A 458 9.73 -16.88 23.19
CA VAL A 458 10.75 -16.32 22.27
C VAL A 458 12.11 -16.27 22.95
N LYS A 459 12.17 -15.89 24.24
CA LYS A 459 13.40 -15.86 25.04
C LYS A 459 13.95 -17.26 25.25
N ALA A 460 13.12 -18.23 25.61
CA ALA A 460 13.53 -19.62 25.81
C ALA A 460 14.14 -20.19 24.53
N LEU A 461 13.48 -19.97 23.38
CA LEU A 461 14.02 -20.35 22.08
C LEU A 461 15.33 -19.61 21.76
N ALA A 462 15.44 -18.31 22.07
CA ALA A 462 16.67 -17.55 21.86
C ALA A 462 17.86 -18.10 22.65
N VAL A 463 17.63 -18.51 23.91
CA VAL A 463 18.65 -19.18 24.74
C VAL A 463 19.09 -20.49 24.07
N GLN A 464 18.15 -21.35 23.67
CA GLN A 464 18.50 -22.66 23.10
C GLN A 464 19.10 -22.56 21.69
N ALA A 465 18.69 -21.57 20.90
CA ALA A 465 19.27 -21.29 19.59
C ALA A 465 20.66 -20.61 19.67
N GLY A 466 21.08 -20.18 20.86
CA GLY A 466 22.32 -19.42 21.05
C GLY A 466 22.25 -18.06 20.35
N ALA A 467 21.15 -17.34 20.53
CA ALA A 467 20.77 -16.18 19.72
C ALA A 467 20.41 -14.96 20.56
N ALA A 468 20.61 -13.78 19.99
CA ALA A 468 20.13 -12.53 20.57
C ALA A 468 18.63 -12.34 20.28
N ILE A 469 17.98 -11.48 21.07
CA ILE A 469 16.57 -11.14 20.85
C ILE A 469 16.47 -9.97 19.89
N GLY A 470 15.61 -10.13 18.88
CA GLY A 470 15.17 -9.06 18.00
C GLY A 470 13.65 -8.94 17.99
N SER A 471 13.14 -7.99 17.22
CA SER A 471 11.71 -7.85 17.02
C SER A 471 11.36 -7.13 15.73
N SER A 472 10.10 -7.26 15.33
CA SER A 472 9.47 -6.39 14.34
C SER A 472 9.18 -5.00 14.92
N ARG A 473 9.03 -4.00 14.04
CA ARG A 473 8.74 -2.61 14.44
C ARG A 473 7.56 -2.51 15.42
N PRO A 474 6.40 -3.13 15.16
CA PRO A 474 5.25 -2.94 16.03
C PRO A 474 5.42 -3.55 17.41
N VAL A 475 6.23 -4.61 17.55
CA VAL A 475 6.53 -5.23 18.86
C VAL A 475 7.38 -4.30 19.73
N ALA A 476 8.31 -3.55 19.13
CA ALA A 476 9.15 -2.60 19.86
C ALA A 476 8.50 -1.23 20.08
N GLU A 477 7.82 -0.68 19.08
CA GLU A 477 7.31 0.70 19.10
C GLU A 477 5.89 0.78 19.66
N THR A 478 4.98 -0.07 19.16
CA THR A 478 3.56 -0.02 19.52
C THR A 478 3.28 -0.82 20.79
N LEU A 479 3.67 -2.10 20.81
CA LEU A 479 3.43 -3.01 21.91
C LEU A 479 4.43 -2.83 23.08
N LYS A 480 5.61 -2.26 22.78
CA LYS A 480 6.69 -1.99 23.74
C LYS A 480 7.09 -3.24 24.55
N TYR A 481 7.10 -4.40 23.91
CA TYR A 481 7.52 -5.66 24.55
C TYR A 481 9.04 -5.70 24.74
N VAL A 482 9.78 -5.04 23.84
CA VAL A 482 11.24 -4.88 23.87
C VAL A 482 11.60 -3.44 23.47
N PRO A 483 12.79 -2.93 23.83
CA PRO A 483 13.18 -1.57 23.44
C PRO A 483 13.38 -1.42 21.92
N LEU A 484 13.26 -0.19 21.41
CA LEU A 484 13.46 0.14 19.99
C LEU A 484 14.81 -0.31 19.42
N SER A 485 15.84 -0.46 20.27
CA SER A 485 17.16 -0.98 19.86
C SER A 485 17.12 -2.44 19.37
N ARG A 486 16.03 -3.19 19.65
CA ARG A 486 15.83 -4.58 19.20
C ARG A 486 15.08 -4.69 17.89
N TYR A 487 14.52 -3.59 17.38
CA TYR A 487 13.78 -3.60 16.12
C TYR A 487 14.72 -3.87 14.94
N VAL A 488 14.43 -4.94 14.19
CA VAL A 488 15.09 -5.30 12.94
C VAL A 488 14.25 -4.82 11.75
N GLY A 489 14.84 -4.00 10.87
CA GLY A 489 14.15 -3.49 9.70
C GLY A 489 14.87 -2.32 9.04
N MET A 490 14.27 -1.79 7.95
CA MET A 490 14.87 -0.72 7.13
C MET A 490 15.19 0.55 7.93
N SER A 491 14.29 0.96 8.84
CA SER A 491 14.48 2.10 9.74
C SER A 491 15.00 1.70 11.13
N GLY A 492 15.27 0.41 11.34
CA GLY A 492 15.80 -0.15 12.57
C GLY A 492 17.22 -0.67 12.37
N GLN A 493 17.57 -1.72 13.10
CA GLN A 493 18.86 -2.40 12.95
C GLN A 493 18.81 -3.36 11.74
N LYS A 494 19.93 -3.47 11.01
CA LYS A 494 20.09 -4.45 9.92
C LYS A 494 20.80 -5.68 10.45
N PHE A 495 20.20 -6.85 10.24
CA PHE A 495 20.80 -8.12 10.62
C PHE A 495 21.57 -8.71 9.44
N LYS A 496 22.85 -9.03 9.69
CA LYS A 496 23.76 -9.64 8.71
C LYS A 496 24.33 -10.97 9.20
N GLY A 497 23.84 -11.51 10.31
CA GLY A 497 24.31 -12.77 10.88
C GLY A 497 23.90 -14.00 10.08
N ASN A 498 24.17 -15.17 10.64
CA ASN A 498 23.99 -16.46 10.00
C ASN A 498 22.54 -16.95 10.07
N LEU A 499 21.89 -16.86 11.23
CA LEU A 499 20.55 -17.43 11.45
C LEU A 499 19.55 -16.38 11.93
N TYR A 500 18.46 -16.22 11.20
CA TYR A 500 17.34 -15.38 11.58
C TYR A 500 16.08 -16.23 11.77
N ILE A 501 15.58 -16.36 12.99
CA ILE A 501 14.34 -17.07 13.30
C ILE A 501 13.23 -16.05 13.55
N ALA A 502 12.26 -16.00 12.65
CA ALA A 502 11.14 -15.06 12.68
C ALA A 502 9.90 -15.73 13.28
N CYS A 503 9.52 -15.35 14.50
CA CYS A 503 8.39 -15.91 15.23
C CYS A 503 7.18 -14.97 15.11
N GLY A 504 6.12 -15.36 14.40
CA GLY A 504 4.91 -14.55 14.25
C GLY A 504 5.10 -13.24 13.44
N ILE A 505 6.15 -13.15 12.61
CA ILE A 505 6.40 -11.97 11.76
C ILE A 505 5.69 -12.18 10.42
N SER A 506 4.88 -11.23 9.97
CA SER A 506 4.16 -11.32 8.68
C SER A 506 5.09 -11.24 7.47
N GLY A 507 6.14 -10.41 7.55
CA GLY A 507 7.09 -10.18 6.46
C GLY A 507 6.85 -8.88 5.69
N ALA A 508 6.42 -7.80 6.36
CA ALA A 508 6.36 -6.48 5.75
C ALA A 508 7.69 -6.09 5.09
N GLY A 509 7.65 -5.46 3.90
CA GLY A 509 8.84 -5.20 3.09
C GLY A 509 9.94 -4.41 3.82
N GLN A 510 9.57 -3.50 4.74
CA GLN A 510 10.52 -2.78 5.58
C GLN A 510 11.33 -3.71 6.49
N HIS A 511 10.70 -4.74 7.05
CA HIS A 511 11.35 -5.73 7.88
C HIS A 511 12.28 -6.62 7.04
N LEU A 512 11.78 -7.11 5.90
CA LEU A 512 12.54 -7.98 4.98
C LEU A 512 13.83 -7.31 4.47
N LYS A 513 13.79 -5.99 4.19
CA LYS A 513 14.98 -5.22 3.82
C LYS A 513 16.03 -5.18 4.93
N GLY A 514 15.63 -5.30 6.20
CA GLY A 514 16.54 -5.37 7.35
C GLY A 514 17.26 -6.70 7.50
N ILE A 515 16.74 -7.78 6.92
CA ILE A 515 17.28 -9.15 7.02
C ILE A 515 17.79 -9.70 5.68
N LYS A 516 17.92 -8.84 4.66
CA LYS A 516 18.32 -9.24 3.29
C LYS A 516 19.63 -10.03 3.26
N GLU A 517 20.58 -9.67 4.12
CA GLU A 517 21.92 -10.25 4.21
C GLU A 517 22.01 -11.44 5.18
N ALA A 518 20.90 -11.85 5.82
CA ALA A 518 20.85 -13.06 6.62
C ALA A 518 21.18 -14.29 5.76
N SER A 519 22.04 -15.18 6.28
CA SER A 519 22.44 -16.39 5.52
C SER A 519 21.28 -17.36 5.41
N THR A 520 20.59 -17.62 6.53
CA THR A 520 19.39 -18.46 6.60
C THR A 520 18.28 -17.73 7.33
N ILE A 521 17.07 -17.80 6.79
CA ILE A 521 15.85 -17.25 7.40
C ILE A 521 14.89 -18.41 7.66
N VAL A 522 14.48 -18.56 8.92
CA VAL A 522 13.43 -19.47 9.38
C VAL A 522 12.19 -18.65 9.70
N ALA A 523 11.02 -19.04 9.22
CA ALA A 523 9.76 -18.35 9.49
C ALA A 523 8.74 -19.27 10.17
N ILE A 524 8.16 -18.83 11.27
CA ILE A 524 7.08 -19.54 11.97
C ILE A 524 5.89 -18.60 12.01
N ASN A 525 4.79 -18.98 11.35
CA ASN A 525 3.59 -18.14 11.27
C ASN A 525 2.34 -19.01 11.08
N SER A 526 1.24 -18.66 11.75
CA SER A 526 -0.04 -19.35 11.59
C SER A 526 -0.74 -19.03 10.26
N ASN A 527 -0.43 -17.89 9.63
CA ASN A 527 -0.98 -17.52 8.33
C ASN A 527 -0.14 -18.12 7.19
N PRO A 528 -0.63 -19.14 6.44
CA PRO A 528 0.12 -19.79 5.35
C PRO A 528 0.51 -18.84 4.21
N ASN A 529 -0.18 -17.71 4.08
CA ASN A 529 0.03 -16.70 3.04
C ASN A 529 0.89 -15.53 3.52
N ALA A 530 1.49 -15.60 4.71
CA ALA A 530 2.37 -14.56 5.22
C ALA A 530 3.54 -14.29 4.25
N PRO A 531 3.76 -13.03 3.82
CA PRO A 531 4.85 -12.67 2.89
C PRO A 531 6.25 -13.15 3.29
N ILE A 532 6.49 -13.39 4.58
CA ILE A 532 7.76 -13.89 5.09
C ILE A 532 8.12 -15.27 4.51
N PHE A 533 7.14 -16.13 4.23
CA PHE A 533 7.41 -17.46 3.68
C PHE A 533 8.01 -17.41 2.27
N LYS A 534 7.61 -16.42 1.44
CA LYS A 534 8.25 -16.18 0.13
C LYS A 534 9.73 -15.77 0.27
N ASN A 535 10.14 -15.31 1.44
CA ASN A 535 11.45 -14.71 1.74
C ASN A 535 12.28 -15.55 2.73
N ALA A 536 11.83 -16.75 3.08
CA ALA A 536 12.45 -17.65 4.05
C ALA A 536 13.04 -18.91 3.38
N ASP A 537 14.10 -19.46 3.98
CA ASP A 537 14.71 -20.73 3.58
C ASP A 537 13.88 -21.90 4.11
N TYR A 538 13.50 -21.84 5.38
CA TYR A 538 12.62 -22.79 6.03
C TYR A 538 11.40 -22.06 6.59
N GLY A 539 10.26 -22.74 6.62
CA GLY A 539 9.10 -22.22 7.33
C GLY A 539 8.21 -23.30 7.91
N ILE A 540 7.56 -23.00 9.01
CA ILE A 540 6.50 -23.82 9.62
C ILE A 540 5.22 -23.01 9.62
N VAL A 541 4.16 -23.56 9.02
CA VAL A 541 2.81 -23.01 9.13
C VAL A 541 2.15 -23.62 10.37
N GLY A 542 2.08 -22.85 11.46
CA GLY A 542 1.56 -23.34 12.73
C GLY A 542 1.47 -22.26 13.79
N ASP A 543 0.77 -22.57 14.88
CA ASP A 543 0.65 -21.68 16.03
C ASP A 543 2.00 -21.56 16.76
N VAL A 544 2.43 -20.33 17.00
CA VAL A 544 3.67 -20.04 17.72
C VAL A 544 3.66 -20.61 19.14
N GLU A 545 2.51 -20.67 19.81
CA GLU A 545 2.41 -21.23 21.17
C GLU A 545 2.66 -22.74 21.19
N VAL A 546 2.43 -23.43 20.07
CA VAL A 546 2.68 -24.87 19.92
C VAL A 546 4.09 -25.12 19.38
N ILE A 547 4.51 -24.37 18.36
CA ILE A 547 5.77 -24.62 17.67
C ILE A 547 6.99 -24.18 18.49
N LEU A 548 6.93 -23.03 19.18
CA LEU A 548 8.10 -22.50 19.90
C LEU A 548 8.56 -23.41 21.04
N PRO A 549 7.69 -23.96 21.91
CA PRO A 549 8.10 -24.91 22.94
C PRO A 549 8.76 -26.17 22.37
N LEU A 550 8.13 -26.79 21.35
CA LEU A 550 8.66 -27.99 20.70
C LEU A 550 10.02 -27.74 20.05
N LEU A 551 10.19 -26.60 19.39
CA LEU A 551 11.47 -26.22 18.79
C LEU A 551 12.52 -25.91 19.86
N THR A 552 12.12 -25.32 20.99
CA THR A 552 13.03 -25.07 22.11
C THR A 552 13.56 -26.37 22.69
N GLU A 553 12.68 -27.36 22.91
CA GLU A 553 13.04 -28.70 23.39
C GLU A 553 13.95 -29.42 22.39
N ALA A 554 13.63 -29.36 21.09
CA ALA A 554 14.41 -30.02 20.04
C ALA A 554 15.82 -29.42 19.84
N LEU A 555 16.05 -28.16 20.25
CA LEU A 555 17.36 -27.50 20.22
C LEU A 555 18.12 -27.62 21.55
N ASP A 556 17.47 -28.12 22.61
CA ASP A 556 18.10 -28.36 23.89
C ASP A 556 18.93 -29.65 23.84
N ASN A 557 20.22 -29.51 24.10
CA ASN A 557 21.18 -30.62 24.15
C ASN A 557 21.49 -31.06 25.58
N GLY A 558 20.76 -30.54 26.58
CA GLY A 558 20.89 -30.90 28.00
C GLY A 558 22.15 -30.33 28.68
N THR A 559 22.89 -29.43 28.02
CA THR A 559 24.12 -28.82 28.55
C THR A 559 24.07 -27.29 28.43
N PRO A 560 24.61 -26.54 29.41
CA PRO A 560 24.73 -25.09 29.29
C PRO A 560 25.54 -24.69 28.04
N LYS A 561 25.07 -23.68 27.31
CA LYS A 561 25.74 -23.19 26.11
C LYS A 561 27.09 -22.55 26.48
N THR A 562 28.12 -22.83 25.69
CA THR A 562 29.44 -22.17 25.84
C THR A 562 29.48 -20.87 25.05
N ASP A 563 30.42 -19.97 25.38
CA ASP A 563 30.57 -18.70 24.68
C ASP A 563 30.90 -18.93 23.20
N ALA A 564 30.10 -18.32 22.32
CA ALA A 564 30.32 -18.43 20.89
C ALA A 564 31.66 -17.78 20.47
N PRO A 565 32.42 -18.41 19.55
CA PRO A 565 33.59 -17.78 18.96
C PRO A 565 33.18 -16.54 18.12
N PRO A 566 34.13 -15.69 17.72
CA PRO A 566 33.84 -14.55 16.83
C PRO A 566 33.08 -15.00 15.57
N MET A 567 32.02 -14.26 15.22
CA MET A 567 31.12 -14.61 14.11
C MET A 567 31.89 -14.90 12.83
N LYS A 568 31.78 -16.14 12.33
CA LYS A 568 32.23 -16.52 10.99
C LYS A 568 31.02 -16.59 10.06
N LYS A 569 30.97 -15.69 9.08
CA LYS A 569 29.83 -15.58 8.15
C LYS A 569 29.71 -16.85 7.30
N MET A 570 28.58 -17.55 7.42
CA MET A 570 28.23 -18.71 6.59
C MET A 570 27.85 -18.26 5.19
N LYS A 571 28.36 -18.95 4.17
CA LYS A 571 27.96 -18.73 2.77
C LYS A 571 26.53 -19.20 2.60
N ARG A 572 25.70 -18.36 2.00
CA ARG A 572 24.30 -18.70 1.73
C ARG A 572 24.21 -19.82 0.70
N THR A 573 23.52 -20.90 1.07
CA THR A 573 23.21 -22.03 0.20
C THR A 573 22.15 -21.59 -0.81
N LYS A 574 22.57 -21.32 -2.06
CA LYS A 574 21.60 -21.08 -3.14
C LYS A 574 21.02 -22.42 -3.56
N PRO A 575 19.69 -22.53 -3.78
CA PRO A 575 19.15 -23.69 -4.46
C PRO A 575 19.88 -23.83 -5.79
N LEU A 576 20.41 -25.02 -6.09
CA LEU A 576 20.85 -25.31 -7.45
C LEU A 576 19.63 -25.10 -8.34
N LYS A 577 19.74 -24.26 -9.37
CA LYS A 577 18.71 -24.22 -10.41
C LYS A 577 18.52 -25.67 -10.86
N PRO A 578 17.28 -26.18 -10.97
CA PRO A 578 17.08 -27.50 -11.54
C PRO A 578 17.85 -27.53 -12.86
N ALA A 579 18.72 -28.54 -13.02
CA ALA A 579 19.42 -28.73 -14.28
C ALA A 579 18.35 -28.72 -15.38
N ARG A 580 18.55 -27.91 -16.43
CA ARG A 580 17.66 -27.91 -17.58
C ARG A 580 17.50 -29.38 -17.99
N LEU A 581 16.28 -29.91 -17.97
CA LEU A 581 16.00 -31.31 -18.33
C LEU A 581 16.15 -31.55 -19.85
N TYR A 582 16.67 -30.57 -20.56
CA TYR A 582 16.86 -30.56 -22.00
C TYR A 582 18.24 -29.98 -22.30
N LYS A 583 18.80 -30.47 -23.40
CA LYS A 583 20.09 -30.07 -23.96
C LYS A 583 20.03 -28.60 -24.39
N LEU A 584 21.08 -27.84 -24.09
CA LEU A 584 21.16 -26.43 -24.45
C LEU A 584 21.73 -26.32 -25.86
N TYR A 585 21.11 -25.52 -26.72
CA TYR A 585 21.62 -25.26 -28.06
C TYR A 585 22.04 -23.80 -28.16
N VAL A 586 23.30 -23.59 -28.51
CA VAL A 586 23.93 -22.26 -28.55
C VAL A 586 24.42 -21.96 -29.95
N CYS A 587 24.00 -20.83 -30.49
CA CYS A 587 24.44 -20.33 -31.78
C CYS A 587 25.95 -20.05 -31.76
N CYS A 588 26.72 -20.66 -32.66
CA CYS A 588 28.16 -20.43 -32.79
C CYS A 588 28.51 -19.01 -33.22
N GLY A 589 27.66 -18.34 -34.00
CA GLY A 589 27.88 -16.98 -34.47
C GLY A 589 27.78 -15.92 -33.37
N CYS A 590 26.69 -15.92 -32.58
CA CYS A 590 26.39 -14.83 -31.64
C CYS A 590 26.25 -15.26 -30.17
N GLY A 591 26.32 -16.56 -29.86
CA GLY A 591 26.12 -17.08 -28.51
C GLY A 591 24.66 -17.07 -28.05
N TYR A 592 23.69 -16.88 -28.94
CA TYR A 592 22.27 -16.97 -28.62
C TYR A 592 21.92 -18.39 -28.12
N GLU A 593 21.34 -18.48 -26.92
CA GLU A 593 20.84 -19.73 -26.35
C GLU A 593 19.36 -19.93 -26.73
N TYR A 594 19.04 -21.03 -27.43
CA TYR A 594 17.65 -21.40 -27.66
C TYR A 594 17.04 -21.99 -26.37
N ASP A 595 15.97 -21.36 -25.89
CA ASP A 595 15.21 -21.81 -24.71
C ASP A 595 13.83 -22.31 -25.16
N LYS A 596 13.65 -23.63 -25.14
CA LYS A 596 12.39 -24.25 -25.58
C LYS A 596 11.20 -23.78 -24.73
N ASP A 597 11.39 -23.39 -23.47
CA ASP A 597 10.29 -22.96 -22.60
C ASP A 597 9.81 -21.54 -22.99
N ILE A 598 10.58 -20.85 -23.84
CA ILE A 598 10.27 -19.55 -24.42
C ILE A 598 9.77 -19.69 -25.86
N GLY A 599 10.37 -20.56 -26.66
CA GLY A 599 10.15 -20.65 -28.11
C GLY A 599 10.72 -19.45 -28.87
N ASP A 600 10.24 -19.22 -30.09
CA ASP A 600 10.61 -18.09 -30.95
C ASP A 600 9.36 -17.53 -31.64
N ALA A 601 8.75 -16.52 -31.02
CA ALA A 601 7.47 -15.97 -31.48
C ALA A 601 7.57 -15.24 -32.83
N GLU A 602 8.74 -14.69 -33.19
CA GLU A 602 8.93 -14.01 -34.47
C GLU A 602 8.96 -15.02 -35.63
N ALA A 603 9.53 -16.19 -35.37
CA ALA A 603 9.51 -17.33 -36.30
C ALA A 603 8.27 -18.24 -36.15
N GLY A 604 7.28 -17.87 -35.33
CA GLY A 604 6.05 -18.64 -35.13
C GLY A 604 6.22 -19.93 -34.31
N ILE A 605 7.32 -20.08 -33.58
CA ILE A 605 7.64 -21.24 -32.74
C ILE A 605 7.04 -21.05 -31.34
N ALA A 606 6.08 -21.90 -30.98
CA ALA A 606 5.44 -21.88 -29.67
C ALA A 606 6.38 -22.35 -28.53
N PRO A 607 6.16 -21.88 -27.29
CA PRO A 607 6.79 -22.47 -26.12
C PRO A 607 6.56 -23.99 -26.03
N GLY A 608 7.61 -24.72 -25.65
CA GLY A 608 7.64 -26.18 -25.51
C GLY A 608 8.25 -26.93 -26.69
N VAL A 609 8.51 -26.27 -27.83
CA VAL A 609 9.11 -26.90 -29.01
C VAL A 609 10.60 -27.15 -28.79
N ALA A 610 11.01 -28.42 -28.82
CA ALA A 610 12.42 -28.80 -28.67
C ALA A 610 13.23 -28.39 -29.91
N PHE A 611 14.54 -28.12 -29.73
CA PHE A 611 15.41 -27.59 -30.78
C PHE A 611 15.47 -28.50 -32.02
N ASP A 612 15.50 -29.81 -31.82
CA ASP A 612 15.45 -30.82 -32.88
C ASP A 612 14.17 -30.72 -33.72
N LYS A 613 13.07 -30.24 -33.14
CA LYS A 613 11.76 -30.06 -33.79
C LYS A 613 11.53 -28.68 -34.42
N LEU A 614 12.51 -27.79 -34.38
CA LEU A 614 12.45 -26.53 -35.12
C LEU A 614 12.44 -26.80 -36.64
N PRO A 615 11.74 -26.00 -37.46
CA PRO A 615 11.85 -26.05 -38.92
C PRO A 615 13.31 -25.97 -39.40
N GLU A 616 13.65 -26.58 -40.54
CA GLU A 616 15.00 -26.50 -41.09
C GLU A 616 15.37 -25.06 -41.48
N GLU A 617 14.37 -24.32 -41.97
CA GLU A 617 14.45 -22.91 -42.33
C GLU A 617 14.42 -21.94 -41.12
N TRP A 618 14.41 -22.44 -39.88
CA TRP A 618 14.49 -21.59 -38.70
C TRP A 618 15.90 -20.99 -38.57
N LEU A 619 15.97 -19.67 -38.43
CA LEU A 619 17.22 -18.92 -38.31
C LEU A 619 17.38 -18.37 -36.89
N CYS A 620 18.63 -18.21 -36.46
CA CYS A 620 18.95 -17.56 -35.20
C CYS A 620 18.30 -16.16 -35.16
N PRO A 621 17.45 -15.85 -34.16
CA PRO A 621 16.76 -14.55 -34.10
C PRO A 621 17.72 -13.38 -33.83
N CYS A 622 18.96 -13.65 -33.40
CA CYS A 622 19.94 -12.60 -33.12
C CYS A 622 20.86 -12.27 -34.30
N CYS A 623 21.26 -13.26 -35.10
CA CYS A 623 22.25 -13.07 -36.16
C CYS A 623 21.89 -13.73 -37.51
N ALA A 624 20.69 -14.30 -37.61
CA ALA A 624 20.16 -14.95 -38.80
C ALA A 624 20.97 -16.15 -39.33
N GLU A 625 21.86 -16.71 -38.51
CA GLU A 625 22.58 -17.95 -38.84
C GLU A 625 21.63 -19.15 -38.88
N GLU A 626 21.94 -20.11 -39.73
CA GLU A 626 21.14 -21.32 -39.91
C GLU A 626 21.16 -22.22 -38.66
N LYS A 627 20.12 -23.06 -38.52
CA LYS A 627 19.96 -24.00 -37.40
C LYS A 627 21.16 -24.94 -37.22
N ASP A 628 21.89 -25.24 -38.29
CA ASP A 628 23.09 -26.09 -38.27
C ASP A 628 24.31 -25.42 -37.60
N GLN A 629 24.28 -24.09 -37.42
CA GLN A 629 25.28 -23.31 -36.69
C GLN A 629 25.03 -23.28 -35.18
N PHE A 630 24.18 -24.15 -34.65
CA PHE A 630 23.99 -24.33 -33.21
C PHE A 630 24.69 -25.59 -32.72
N ILE A 631 25.43 -25.44 -31.62
CA ILE A 631 26.04 -26.56 -30.93
C ILE A 631 25.26 -26.92 -29.68
N GLU A 632 25.23 -28.21 -29.38
CA GLU A 632 24.74 -28.72 -28.10
C GLU A 632 25.80 -28.46 -27.01
N VAL A 633 25.38 -27.88 -25.88
CA VAL A 633 26.26 -27.50 -24.75
C VAL A 633 25.79 -28.13 -23.44
#